data_AF-A0A822F0W6-F1
#
_entry.id   AF-A0A822F0W6-F1
#
_cell.length_a   1.000
_cell.length_b   1.000
_cell.length_c   1.000
_cell.angle_alpha   90.00
_cell.angle_beta   90.00
_cell.angle_gamma   90.00
#
_symmetry.space_group_name_H-M   'P 1'
#
loop_
_entity.id
_entity.type
_entity.pdbx_description
1 polymer ?
#
loop_
_entity_poly.entity_id
_entity_poly.type
_entity_poly.pdbx_seq_one_letter_code
_entity_poly.pdbx_strand_id
1 'polypeptide(L)'
;MIPDENTLSRFVAARLDLPISQSLLNRNFKLSVIKRCWEDQLRLKQNDFATDCDLLIACIILQKQIDHINGRQENIIVPSIKMKMIRETEQSSSSSSTPTSNESFSSNSSNTNNITESKSTIATVDP
;
A
#
# COMPACT_ATOMS: atom_id res chain seq x y z
N MET A 1 -8.39 3.22 21.91
CA MET A 1 -8.10 4.49 22.62
C MET A 1 -7.36 5.37 21.63
N ILE A 2 -7.85 6.58 21.32
CA ILE A 2 -7.17 7.46 20.35
C ILE A 2 -5.97 8.08 21.06
N PRO A 3 -4.73 7.92 20.55
CA PRO A 3 -3.56 8.54 21.17
C PRO A 3 -3.70 10.06 21.15
N ASP A 4 -3.27 10.72 22.22
CA ASP A 4 -3.15 12.18 22.23
C ASP A 4 -2.08 12.62 21.21
N GLU A 5 -2.13 13.90 20.83
CA GLU A 5 -1.28 14.43 19.75
C GLU A 5 0.23 14.33 20.07
N ASN A 6 0.61 14.44 21.35
CA ASN A 6 2.02 14.28 21.74
C ASN A 6 2.47 12.82 21.58
N THR A 7 1.64 11.87 22.00
CA THR A 7 1.91 10.44 21.81
C THR A 7 2.00 10.09 20.33
N LEU A 8 1.09 10.60 19.50
CA LEU A 8 1.14 10.42 18.04
C LEU A 8 2.44 10.99 17.44
N SER A 9 2.80 12.22 17.81
CA SER A 9 4.02 12.89 17.33
C SER A 9 5.27 12.07 17.65
N ARG A 10 5.38 11.54 18.87
CA ARG A 10 6.48 10.66 19.27
C ARG A 10 6.54 9.36 18.46
N PHE A 11 5.38 8.73 18.21
CA PHE A 11 5.30 7.52 17.42
C PHE A 11 5.68 7.73 15.96
N VAL A 12 5.28 8.86 15.38
CA VAL A 12 5.67 9.25 14.02
C VAL A 12 7.17 9.51 13.96
N ALA A 13 7.74 10.25 14.91
CA ALA A 13 9.19 10.51 14.95
C ALA A 13 10.00 9.20 14.97
N ALA A 14 9.64 8.26 15.85
CA ALA A 14 10.30 6.96 15.91
C ALA A 14 10.24 6.17 14.59
N ARG A 15 9.16 6.32 13.81
CA ARG A 15 9.00 5.66 12.51
C ARG A 15 9.73 6.35 11.37
N LEU A 16 9.94 7.65 11.47
CA LEU A 16 10.76 8.40 10.52
C LEU A 16 12.22 7.95 10.59
N ASP A 17 12.69 7.47 11.74
CA ASP A 17 14.04 6.94 11.92
C ASP A 17 14.22 5.49 11.39
N LEU A 18 13.15 4.84 10.92
CA LEU A 18 13.23 3.47 10.38
C LEU A 18 13.96 3.43 9.02
N PRO A 19 14.68 2.33 8.69
CA PRO A 19 15.40 2.20 7.42
C PRO A 19 14.54 2.43 6.18
N ILE A 20 13.28 1.98 6.20
CA ILE A 20 12.36 2.18 5.07
C ILE A 20 12.03 3.67 4.86
N SER A 21 11.78 4.42 5.94
CA SER A 21 11.54 5.87 5.87
C SER A 21 12.76 6.61 5.32
N GLN A 22 13.96 6.23 5.77
CA GLN A 22 15.22 6.79 5.29
C GLN A 22 15.47 6.44 3.81
N SER A 23 15.16 5.22 3.40
CA SER A 23 15.23 4.79 2.00
C SER A 23 14.30 5.62 1.10
N LEU A 24 13.09 5.92 1.56
CA LEU A 24 12.15 6.79 0.82
C LEU A 24 12.67 8.23 0.71
N LEU A 25 13.24 8.78 1.79
CA LEU A 25 13.89 10.10 1.75
C LEU A 25 15.02 10.14 0.72
N ASN A 26 15.87 9.10 0.69
CA ASN A 26 16.95 8.97 -0.29
C ASN A 26 16.45 8.83 -1.73
N ARG A 27 15.21 8.38 -1.92
CA ARG A 27 14.53 8.30 -3.23
C ARG A 27 13.81 9.61 -3.62
N ASN A 28 14.09 10.71 -2.93
CA ASN A 28 13.49 12.04 -3.14
C ASN A 28 12.01 12.17 -2.77
N PHE A 29 11.46 11.31 -1.91
CA PHE A 29 10.15 11.58 -1.32
C PHE A 29 10.25 12.76 -0.33
N LYS A 30 9.26 13.66 -0.38
CA LYS A 30 9.18 14.77 0.57
C LYS A 30 8.92 14.24 1.98
N LEU A 31 9.66 14.74 2.98
CA LEU A 31 9.48 14.36 4.38
C LEU A 31 8.03 14.55 4.85
N SER A 32 7.36 15.61 4.39
CA SER A 32 5.96 15.89 4.72
C SER A 32 5.01 14.79 4.27
N VAL A 33 5.28 14.14 3.13
CA VAL A 33 4.47 13.02 2.62
C VAL A 33 4.67 11.78 3.47
N ILE A 34 5.91 11.41 3.74
CA ILE A 34 6.23 10.23 4.57
C ILE A 34 5.67 10.40 5.97
N LYS A 35 5.87 11.58 6.59
CA LYS A 35 5.30 11.93 7.89
C LYS A 35 3.79 11.79 7.90
N ARG A 36 3.12 12.31 6.86
CA ARG A 36 1.66 12.25 6.76
C ARG A 36 1.14 10.82 6.58
N CYS A 37 1.83 9.98 5.81
CA CYS A 37 1.48 8.57 5.70
C CYS A 37 1.54 7.85 7.05
N TRP A 38 2.57 8.11 7.87
CA TRP A 38 2.66 7.54 9.21
C TRP A 38 1.58 8.07 10.17
N GLU A 39 1.32 9.38 10.14
CA GLU A 39 0.22 9.97 10.92
C GLU A 39 -1.13 9.34 10.58
N ASP A 40 -1.45 9.25 9.28
CA ASP A 40 -2.73 8.72 8.82
C ASP A 40 -2.86 7.22 9.15
N GLN A 41 -1.79 6.45 8.97
CA GLN A 41 -1.77 5.03 9.33
C GLN A 41 -2.01 4.81 10.83
N LEU A 42 -1.34 5.59 11.69
CA LEU A 42 -1.52 5.51 13.14
C LEU A 42 -2.90 5.99 13.60
N ARG A 43 -3.44 7.04 12.99
CA ARG A 43 -4.80 7.54 13.31
C ARG A 43 -5.89 6.54 12.89
N LEU A 44 -5.78 5.94 11.71
CA LEU A 44 -6.82 5.09 11.12
C LEU A 44 -6.74 3.64 11.58
N LYS A 45 -5.53 3.09 11.73
CA LYS A 45 -5.30 1.66 11.99
C LYS A 45 -4.66 1.38 13.35
N GLN A 46 -4.08 2.40 14.01
CA GLN A 46 -3.35 2.27 15.27
C GLN A 46 -2.18 1.26 15.23
N ASN A 47 -1.71 0.92 14.02
CA ASN A 47 -0.66 -0.08 13.76
C ASN A 47 0.27 0.41 12.65
N ASP A 48 1.36 -0.33 12.39
CA ASP A 48 2.30 -0.05 11.30
C ASP A 48 1.78 -0.51 9.93
N PHE A 49 2.48 -0.12 8.88
CA PHE A 49 2.30 -0.74 7.57
C PHE A 49 2.73 -2.21 7.64
N ALA A 50 1.97 -3.10 7.01
CA ALA A 50 2.26 -4.53 7.03
C ALA A 50 3.56 -4.85 6.26
N THR A 51 3.83 -4.10 5.19
CA THR A 51 5.02 -4.23 4.38
C THR A 51 5.59 -2.87 3.98
N ASP A 52 6.88 -2.85 3.63
CA ASP A 52 7.54 -1.69 3.04
C ASP A 52 6.88 -1.23 1.73
N CYS A 53 6.31 -2.19 0.98
CA CYS A 53 5.57 -1.92 -0.24
C CYS A 53 4.31 -1.09 0.05
N ASP A 54 3.58 -1.39 1.12
CA ASP A 54 2.37 -0.66 1.49
C ASP A 54 2.68 0.81 1.81
N LEU A 55 3.76 1.07 2.56
CA LEU A 55 4.22 2.44 2.84
C LEU A 55 4.61 3.16 1.54
N LEU A 56 5.34 2.49 0.65
CA LEU A 56 5.73 3.05 -0.65
C LEU A 56 4.50 3.42 -1.49
N ILE A 57 3.53 2.52 -1.62
CA ILE A 57 2.29 2.77 -2.37
C ILE A 57 1.50 3.91 -1.75
N ALA A 58 1.38 3.96 -0.42
CA ALA A 58 0.73 5.06 0.29
C ALA A 58 1.41 6.41 -0.01
N CYS A 59 2.74 6.45 0.03
CA CYS A 59 3.51 7.65 -0.31
C CYS A 59 3.31 8.08 -1.77
N ILE A 60 3.28 7.13 -2.72
CA ILE A 60 3.05 7.43 -4.14
C ILE A 60 1.65 8.03 -4.35
N ILE A 61 0.62 7.41 -3.75
CA ILE A 61 -0.77 7.88 -3.88
C ILE A 61 -0.88 9.30 -3.31
N LEU A 62 -0.36 9.52 -2.10
CA LEU A 62 -0.44 10.82 -1.45
C LEU A 62 0.34 11.90 -2.21
N GLN A 63 1.53 11.58 -2.70
CA GLN A 63 2.32 12.49 -3.54
C GLN A 63 1.56 12.87 -4.81
N LYS A 64 0.99 11.89 -5.52
CA LYS A 64 0.16 12.14 -6.71
C LYS A 64 -1.07 13.02 -6.41
N GLN A 65 -1.73 12.79 -5.28
CA GLN A 65 -2.88 13.62 -4.87
C GLN A 65 -2.46 15.07 -4.59
N ILE A 66 -1.35 15.26 -3.89
CA ILE A 66 -0.80 16.60 -3.62
C ILE A 66 -0.44 17.30 -4.92
N ASP A 67 0.20 16.60 -5.85
CA ASP A 67 0.64 17.18 -7.12
C ASP A 67 -0.57 17.50 -8.05
N HIS A 68 -1.58 16.63 -8.06
CA HIS A 68 -2.78 16.83 -8.88
C HIS A 68 -3.67 17.94 -8.32
N ILE A 69 -3.91 17.96 -7.00
CA ILE A 69 -4.73 19.00 -6.36
C ILE A 69 -3.96 20.32 -6.35
N ASN A 70 -2.67 20.31 -5.96
CA ASN A 70 -1.82 21.49 -5.82
C ASN A 70 -2.51 22.66 -5.07
N GLY A 71 -3.32 22.34 -4.05
CA GLY A 71 -4.13 23.32 -3.31
C GLY A 71 -5.28 23.98 -4.11
N ARG A 72 -5.52 23.55 -5.35
CA ARG A 72 -6.57 24.08 -6.24
C ARG A 72 -7.86 23.29 -6.09
N GLN A 73 -8.92 23.97 -5.68
CA GLN A 73 -10.23 23.34 -5.43
C GLN A 73 -10.85 22.78 -6.71
N GLU A 74 -10.59 23.41 -7.85
CA GLU A 74 -11.03 22.98 -9.17
C GLU A 74 -10.48 21.60 -9.59
N ASN A 75 -9.39 21.16 -8.97
CA ASN A 75 -8.78 19.85 -9.24
C ASN A 75 -9.34 18.73 -8.33
N ILE A 76 -10.24 19.08 -7.40
CA ILE A 76 -10.91 18.11 -6.53
C ILE A 76 -12.08 17.50 -7.30
N ILE A 77 -11.91 16.27 -7.77
CA ILE A 77 -13.01 15.49 -8.34
C ILE A 77 -13.87 14.97 -7.19
N VAL A 78 -14.93 15.70 -6.85
CA VAL A 78 -15.98 15.20 -5.96
C VAL A 78 -16.81 14.20 -6.77
N PRO A 79 -16.95 12.93 -6.33
CA PRO A 79 -17.85 11.98 -6.98
C PRO A 79 -19.29 12.50 -6.87
N SER A 80 -19.73 13.25 -7.89
CA SER A 80 -21.11 13.72 -7.95
C SER A 80 -22.04 12.52 -8.13
N ILE A 81 -23.33 12.71 -7.86
CA ILE A 81 -24.40 11.74 -8.13
C ILE A 81 -24.33 11.17 -9.57
N LYS A 82 -23.74 11.91 -10.53
CA LYS A 82 -23.52 11.43 -11.91
C LYS A 82 -22.53 10.27 -12.02
N MET A 83 -21.54 10.17 -11.13
CA MET A 83 -20.60 9.05 -11.09
C MET A 83 -21.29 7.75 -10.61
N LYS A 84 -22.33 7.87 -9.78
CA LYS A 84 -23.19 6.76 -9.39
C LYS A 84 -23.95 6.20 -10.59
N MET A 85 -24.49 7.07 -11.44
CA MET A 85 -25.16 6.65 -12.68
C MET A 85 -24.22 5.98 -13.69
N ILE A 86 -22.98 6.43 -13.85
CA ILE A 86 -22.02 5.79 -14.78
C ILE A 86 -21.72 4.35 -14.33
N ARG A 87 -21.45 4.14 -13.04
CA ARG A 87 -21.20 2.80 -12.49
C ARG A 87 -22.42 1.88 -12.59
N GLU A 88 -23.63 2.43 -12.38
CA GLU A 88 -24.87 1.67 -12.52
C GLU A 88 -25.22 1.37 -13.99
N THR A 89 -24.84 2.24 -14.94
CA THR A 89 -25.08 2.05 -16.40
C THR A 89 -24.14 0.99 -16.98
N GLU A 90 -22.86 0.99 -16.60
CA GLU A 90 -21.89 -0.02 -17.06
C GLU A 90 -22.18 -1.42 -16.48
N GLN A 91 -22.82 -1.49 -15.31
CA GLN A 91 -23.19 -2.75 -14.66
C GLN A 91 -24.55 -3.30 -15.13
N SER A 92 -25.38 -2.48 -15.78
CA SER A 92 -26.68 -2.90 -16.33
C SER A 92 -26.66 -3.25 -17.82
N SER A 93 -25.56 -2.97 -18.53
CA SER A 93 -25.34 -3.40 -19.92
C SER A 93 -24.81 -4.85 -20.09
N SER A 94 -24.58 -5.60 -19.00
CA SER A 94 -24.03 -6.97 -19.06
C SER A 94 -25.02 -8.08 -18.73
N SER A 95 -26.33 -7.82 -18.77
CA SER A 95 -27.35 -8.86 -18.55
C SER A 95 -28.29 -9.02 -19.73
N SER A 96 -27.84 -9.76 -20.75
CA SER A 96 -28.74 -10.59 -21.57
C SER A 96 -27.99 -11.81 -22.15
N SER A 97 -28.17 -12.97 -21.46
CA SER A 97 -28.46 -14.34 -21.99
C SER A 97 -27.50 -14.99 -23.00
N THR A 98 -27.04 -16.26 -22.94
CA THR A 98 -27.61 -17.53 -22.40
C THR A 98 -26.56 -18.69 -22.54
N PRO A 99 -26.83 -19.97 -22.14
CA PRO A 99 -25.88 -20.92 -21.57
C PRO A 99 -25.29 -21.91 -22.59
N THR A 100 -24.15 -22.54 -22.30
CA THR A 100 -23.78 -23.83 -22.92
C THR A 100 -22.76 -24.62 -22.07
N SER A 101 -23.20 -25.82 -21.67
CA SER A 101 -22.49 -27.09 -21.51
C SER A 101 -21.23 -27.25 -20.65
N ASN A 102 -21.37 -28.17 -19.68
CA ASN A 102 -20.37 -29.04 -19.09
C ASN A 102 -19.14 -29.35 -19.96
N GLU A 103 -17.94 -29.12 -19.42
CA GLU A 103 -16.88 -30.14 -19.48
C GLU A 103 -16.16 -30.23 -18.14
N SER A 104 -16.17 -31.45 -17.62
CA SER A 104 -15.43 -31.92 -16.47
C SER A 104 -13.96 -32.06 -16.86
N PHE A 105 -13.05 -31.47 -16.08
CA PHE A 105 -11.68 -31.99 -16.00
C PHE A 105 -11.31 -32.23 -14.54
N SER A 106 -11.31 -33.52 -14.20
CA SER A 106 -10.70 -34.04 -13.00
C SER A 106 -9.17 -34.11 -13.15
N SER A 107 -8.50 -33.74 -12.06
CA SER A 107 -7.25 -34.30 -11.53
C SER A 107 -5.93 -34.12 -12.29
N ASN A 108 -4.97 -33.47 -11.64
CA ASN A 108 -3.76 -34.11 -11.05
C ASN A 108 -2.92 -33.01 -10.36
N SER A 109 -2.71 -33.06 -9.05
CA SER A 109 -1.73 -33.87 -8.30
C SER A 109 -0.26 -33.55 -8.59
N SER A 110 0.43 -33.22 -7.49
CA SER A 110 1.85 -33.41 -7.17
C SER A 110 2.74 -32.14 -7.22
N ASN A 111 3.32 -31.69 -6.08
CA ASN A 111 4.59 -32.16 -5.47
C ASN A 111 5.79 -31.69 -6.32
N THR A 112 6.85 -30.99 -5.88
CA THR A 112 7.75 -31.16 -4.73
C THR A 112 8.78 -30.01 -4.64
N ASN A 113 9.14 -29.61 -3.42
CA ASN A 113 10.49 -29.48 -2.83
C ASN A 113 11.65 -28.67 -3.50
N ASN A 114 12.13 -27.71 -2.69
CA ASN A 114 13.50 -27.50 -2.15
C ASN A 114 14.73 -27.13 -3.02
N ILE A 115 15.68 -26.48 -2.31
CA ILE A 115 17.15 -26.36 -2.50
C ILE A 115 17.55 -25.03 -3.22
N THR A 116 18.34 -24.10 -2.67
CA THR A 116 19.56 -24.24 -1.85
C THR A 116 19.81 -23.00 -0.98
N GLU A 117 20.04 -23.21 0.32
CA GLU A 117 20.59 -22.24 1.25
C GLU A 117 22.12 -22.30 1.16
N SER A 118 22.77 -21.23 0.69
CA SER A 118 24.24 -21.14 0.63
C SER A 118 24.74 -20.52 1.94
N LYS A 119 25.07 -21.37 2.91
CA LYS A 119 25.76 -20.96 4.14
C LYS A 119 27.27 -20.88 3.86
N SER A 120 27.78 -19.66 3.73
CA SER A 120 29.22 -19.40 3.60
C SER A 120 29.86 -19.26 4.98
N THR A 121 30.88 -20.08 5.20
CA THR A 121 31.74 -20.18 6.38
C THR A 121 32.75 -19.05 6.40
N ILE A 122 32.89 -18.33 7.52
CA ILE A 122 34.10 -17.57 7.81
C ILE A 122 34.62 -18.04 9.18
N ALA A 123 35.79 -18.67 9.13
CA ALA A 123 36.59 -19.03 10.29
C ALA A 123 37.39 -17.81 10.74
N THR A 124 37.24 -17.42 12.00
CA THR A 124 38.13 -16.45 12.66
C THR A 124 39.32 -17.23 13.22
N VAL A 125 40.51 -16.88 12.75
CA VAL A 125 41.79 -17.26 13.35
C VAL A 125 42.25 -16.05 14.16
N ASP A 126 42.29 -16.19 15.48
CA ASP A 126 42.96 -15.26 16.39
C ASP A 126 44.49 -15.53 16.38
N PRO A 127 45.33 -14.49 16.46
CA PRO A 127 46.70 -14.59 16.93
C PRO A 127 46.82 -14.54 18.46
#